data_AF-A0A2H3DFD8-F1
#
_entry.id   AF-A0A2H3DFD8-F1
#
_cell.length_a   1.000
_cell.length_b   1.000
_cell.length_c   1.000
_cell.angle_alpha   90.00
_cell.angle_beta   90.00
_cell.angle_gamma   90.00
#
_symmetry.space_group_name_H-M   'P 1'
#
loop_
_entity.id
_entity.type
_entity.pdbx_description
1 polymer ?
#
loop_
_entity_poly.entity_id
_entity_poly.type
_entity_poly.pdbx_seq_one_letter_code
_entity_poly.pdbx_strand_id
1 'polypeptide(L)'
;MGCAVHASVLPTVLKLGKEHQGAIYADIGCCFGNDVRKAVADGYPVQQAIATDLYQEFWDLGHKLFKSTPESFPTRFIAADTFELKDLAKQPLASAPELSKVQSFAELSGSVSAIHASSFFHLFNEQQQLRCPLLPGR
;
A
#
# COMPACT_ATOMS: atom_id res chain seq x y z
N MET A 1 -3.90 -28.64 -14.70
CA MET A 1 -4.55 -27.83 -13.65
C MET A 1 -3.45 -27.28 -12.76
N GLY A 2 -2.85 -26.16 -13.16
CA GLY A 2 -1.82 -25.50 -12.36
C GLY A 2 -2.50 -24.72 -11.26
N CYS A 3 -2.26 -25.11 -10.01
CA CYS A 3 -2.69 -24.36 -8.84
C CYS A 3 -2.07 -22.97 -8.94
N ALA A 4 -2.89 -21.95 -9.19
CA ALA A 4 -2.48 -20.58 -8.98
C ALA A 4 -2.15 -20.47 -7.49
N VAL A 5 -0.86 -20.50 -7.16
CA VAL A 5 -0.40 -20.28 -5.80
C VAL A 5 -0.75 -18.83 -5.49
N HIS A 6 -1.90 -18.66 -4.87
CA HIS A 6 -2.41 -17.37 -4.45
C HIS A 6 -1.41 -16.88 -3.40
N ALA A 7 -0.52 -15.95 -3.75
CA ALA A 7 0.42 -15.38 -2.80
C ALA A 7 -0.40 -14.69 -1.71
N SER A 8 -0.48 -15.31 -0.53
CA SER A 8 -1.06 -14.65 0.63
C SER A 8 -0.14 -13.50 1.01
N VAL A 9 -0.72 -12.42 1.55
CA VAL A 9 0.13 -11.45 2.25
C VAL A 9 0.94 -12.17 3.31
N LEU A 10 2.21 -11.82 3.44
CA LEU A 10 3.15 -12.49 4.34
C LEU A 10 2.50 -12.65 5.73
N PRO A 11 2.48 -13.85 6.32
CA PRO A 11 1.81 -14.09 7.60
C PRO A 11 2.22 -13.11 8.71
N THR A 12 3.49 -12.69 8.71
CA THR A 12 4.02 -11.67 9.62
C THR A 12 3.36 -10.29 9.45
N VAL A 13 3.10 -9.87 8.21
CA VAL A 13 2.41 -8.61 7.90
C VAL A 13 0.94 -8.70 8.30
N LEU A 14 0.26 -9.82 8.03
CA LEU A 14 -1.11 -10.03 8.48
C LEU A 14 -1.23 -10.00 10.01
N LYS A 15 -0.29 -10.64 10.72
CA LYS A 15 -0.22 -10.62 12.18
C LYS A 15 -0.03 -9.19 12.71
N LEU A 16 0.91 -8.43 12.12
CA LEU A 16 1.16 -7.04 12.46
C LEU A 16 -0.12 -6.19 12.38
N GLY A 17 -0.85 -6.26 11.27
CA GLY A 17 -2.09 -5.48 11.10
C GLY A 17 -3.20 -5.88 12.08
N LYS A 18 -3.30 -7.16 12.42
CA LYS A 18 -4.33 -7.69 13.33
C LYS A 18 -4.05 -7.40 14.81
N GLU A 19 -2.79 -7.41 15.22
CA GLU A 19 -2.40 -7.26 16.63
C GLU A 19 -2.10 -5.82 17.03
N HIS A 20 -1.79 -4.95 16.06
CA HIS A 20 -1.41 -3.56 16.32
C HIS A 20 -2.36 -2.59 15.63
N GLN A 21 -3.24 -1.97 16.42
CA GLN A 21 -4.08 -0.87 15.96
C GLN A 21 -3.19 0.26 15.43
N GLY A 22 -3.49 0.73 14.22
CA GLY A 22 -2.70 1.79 13.58
C GLY A 22 -1.43 1.30 12.88
N ALA A 23 -1.18 -0.01 12.81
CA ALA A 23 -0.15 -0.52 11.92
C ALA A 23 -0.59 -0.32 10.47
N ILE A 24 -0.05 0.72 9.81
CA ILE A 24 -0.41 1.09 8.44
C ILE A 24 0.34 0.20 7.45
N TYR A 25 -0.41 -0.41 6.53
CA TYR A 25 0.11 -1.10 5.35
C TYR A 25 -0.05 -0.21 4.12
N ALA A 26 1.05 0.02 3.40
CA ALA A 26 1.07 0.81 2.17
C ALA A 26 1.40 -0.07 0.97
N ASP A 27 0.49 -0.13 0.00
CA ASP A 27 0.68 -0.76 -1.32
C ASP A 27 1.12 0.29 -2.34
N ILE A 28 2.39 0.23 -2.76
CA ILE A 28 3.03 1.24 -3.61
C ILE A 28 3.18 0.75 -5.04
N GLY A 29 2.70 1.55 -6.00
CA GLY A 29 2.59 1.14 -7.39
C GLY A 29 1.48 0.11 -7.55
N CYS A 30 0.32 0.37 -6.91
CA CYS A 30 -0.73 -0.62 -6.74
C CYS A 30 -1.49 -0.96 -8.03
N CYS A 31 -1.33 -0.16 -9.10
CA CYS A 31 -2.10 -0.24 -10.33
C CYS A 31 -3.60 -0.33 -10.02
N PHE A 32 -4.26 -1.44 -10.37
CA PHE A 32 -5.69 -1.67 -10.11
C PHE A 32 -6.02 -2.09 -8.66
N GLY A 33 -5.02 -2.12 -7.76
CA GLY A 33 -5.17 -2.44 -6.34
C GLY A 33 -5.27 -3.93 -6.04
N ASN A 34 -4.64 -4.80 -6.85
CA ASN A 34 -4.72 -6.25 -6.68
C ASN A 34 -4.18 -6.71 -5.31
N ASP A 35 -2.99 -6.22 -4.94
CA ASP A 35 -2.27 -6.64 -3.74
C ASP A 35 -2.95 -6.12 -2.47
N VAL A 36 -3.33 -4.83 -2.41
CA VAL A 36 -4.09 -4.30 -1.25
C VAL A 36 -5.45 -4.99 -1.07
N ARG A 37 -6.18 -5.30 -2.15
CA ARG A 37 -7.45 -6.03 -2.07
C ARG A 37 -7.22 -7.44 -1.52
N LYS A 38 -6.14 -8.09 -1.95
CA LYS A 38 -5.74 -9.38 -1.42
C LYS A 38 -5.36 -9.30 0.06
N ALA A 39 -4.61 -8.29 0.48
CA ALA A 39 -4.27 -8.06 1.89
C ALA A 39 -5.52 -7.96 2.78
N VAL A 40 -6.48 -7.15 2.36
CA VAL A 40 -7.75 -6.98 3.06
C VAL A 40 -8.57 -8.26 3.07
N ALA A 41 -8.63 -8.98 1.94
CA ALA A 41 -9.31 -10.28 1.86
C ALA A 41 -8.69 -11.35 2.77
N ASP A 42 -7.37 -11.30 3.00
CA ASP A 42 -6.64 -12.17 3.95
C ASP A 42 -6.77 -11.71 5.43
N GLY A 43 -7.49 -10.60 5.64
CA GLY A 43 -7.86 -10.09 6.95
C GLY A 43 -6.97 -8.98 7.49
N TYR A 44 -6.20 -8.27 6.64
CA TYR A 44 -5.62 -6.99 7.05
C TYR A 44 -6.75 -5.95 7.24
N PRO A 45 -6.77 -5.16 8.33
CA PRO A 45 -7.84 -4.19 8.55
C PRO A 45 -7.88 -3.13 7.43
N VAL A 46 -9.03 -3.00 6.75
CA VAL A 46 -9.17 -2.10 5.60
C VAL A 46 -8.92 -0.62 5.96
N GLN A 47 -9.24 -0.22 7.19
CA GLN A 47 -9.00 1.14 7.71
C GLN A 47 -7.52 1.43 8.00
N GLN A 48 -6.67 0.40 7.97
CA GLN A 48 -5.22 0.49 8.14
C GLN A 48 -4.46 0.25 6.83
N ALA A 49 -5.17 0.08 5.71
CA ALA A 49 -4.57 -0.09 4.40
C ALA A 49 -4.66 1.21 3.59
N ILE A 50 -3.56 1.60 2.97
CA ILE A 50 -3.48 2.67 1.98
C ILE A 50 -2.84 2.15 0.70
N ALA A 51 -3.30 2.64 -0.44
CA ALA A 51 -2.76 2.31 -1.76
C ALA A 51 -2.37 3.58 -2.52
N THR A 52 -1.38 3.46 -3.40
CA THR A 52 -0.93 4.56 -4.26
C THR A 52 -0.42 4.06 -5.60
N ASP A 53 -0.70 4.87 -6.61
CA ASP A 53 -0.09 4.80 -7.93
C ASP A 53 -0.02 6.21 -8.51
N LEU A 54 0.59 6.38 -9.67
CA LEU A 54 0.76 7.70 -10.29
C LEU A 54 -0.57 8.33 -10.72
N TYR A 55 -1.56 7.49 -11.07
CA TYR A 55 -2.81 7.94 -11.68
C TYR A 55 -4.05 7.40 -10.95
N GLN A 56 -4.99 8.28 -10.64
CA GLN A 56 -6.28 7.96 -10.02
C GLN A 56 -7.11 7.00 -10.88
N GLU A 57 -6.97 7.09 -12.21
CA GLU A 57 -7.71 6.31 -13.17
C GLU A 57 -7.46 4.80 -13.01
N PHE A 58 -6.27 4.38 -12.58
CA PHE A 58 -6.00 2.98 -12.28
C PHE A 58 -6.82 2.48 -11.09
N TRP A 59 -6.96 3.29 -10.05
CA TRP A 59 -7.79 2.96 -8.90
C TRP A 59 -9.27 2.81 -9.28
N ASP A 60 -9.78 3.76 -10.08
CA ASP A 60 -11.16 3.76 -10.57
C ASP A 60 -11.44 2.54 -11.46
N LEU A 61 -10.48 2.18 -12.33
CA LEU A 61 -10.55 0.95 -13.13
C LEU A 61 -10.50 -0.30 -12.25
N GLY A 62 -9.74 -0.29 -11.15
CA GLY A 62 -9.73 -1.35 -10.15
C GLY A 62 -11.10 -1.58 -9.55
N HIS A 63 -11.83 -0.52 -9.19
CA HIS A 63 -13.20 -0.66 -8.71
C HIS A 63 -14.12 -1.34 -9.74
N LYS A 64 -14.00 -0.99 -11.03
CA LYS A 64 -14.75 -1.64 -12.12
C LYS A 64 -14.36 -3.12 -12.29
N LEU A 65 -13.06 -3.42 -12.30
CA LEU A 65 -12.52 -4.77 -12.48
C LEU A 65 -13.02 -5.71 -11.38
N PHE A 66 -12.97 -5.25 -10.13
CA PHE A 66 -13.36 -6.03 -8.96
C PHE A 66 -14.84 -5.90 -8.59
N LYS A 67 -15.64 -5.19 -9.41
CA LYS A 67 -17.07 -4.93 -9.16
C LYS A 67 -17.33 -4.40 -7.74
N SER A 68 -16.50 -3.46 -7.31
CA SER A 68 -16.57 -2.84 -5.99
C SER A 68 -16.83 -1.35 -6.11
N THR A 69 -17.19 -0.73 -5.00
CA THR A 69 -17.38 0.71 -4.82
C THR A 69 -16.48 1.23 -3.71
N PRO A 70 -16.27 2.55 -3.60
CA PRO A 70 -15.62 3.14 -2.43
C PRO A 70 -16.29 2.76 -1.11
N GLU A 71 -17.60 2.53 -1.10
CA GLU A 71 -18.35 2.12 0.09
C GLU A 71 -18.10 0.65 0.44
N SER A 72 -18.04 -0.25 -0.55
CA SER A 72 -17.79 -1.67 -0.32
C SER A 72 -16.31 -2.01 -0.09
N PHE A 73 -15.41 -1.14 -0.55
CA PHE A 73 -13.96 -1.28 -0.40
C PHE A 73 -13.33 0.08 -0.04
N PRO A 74 -13.44 0.52 1.22
CA PRO A 74 -13.08 1.87 1.67
C PRO A 74 -11.57 2.03 1.97
N THR A 75 -10.71 1.27 1.30
CA THR A 75 -9.25 1.48 1.39
C THR A 75 -8.93 2.88 0.88
N ARG A 76 -8.10 3.61 1.62
CA ARG A 76 -7.65 4.94 1.19
C ARG A 76 -6.75 4.78 -0.03
N PHE A 77 -7.03 5.57 -1.07
CA PHE A 77 -6.13 5.73 -2.21
C PHE A 77 -5.72 7.20 -2.33
N ILE A 78 -4.45 7.43 -2.64
CA ILE A 78 -3.90 8.75 -2.94
C ILE A 78 -3.00 8.57 -4.16
N ALA A 79 -3.23 9.33 -5.22
CA ALA A 79 -2.33 9.34 -6.36
C ALA A 79 -1.03 10.08 -6.00
N ALA A 80 0.12 9.45 -6.23
CA ALA A 80 1.42 10.04 -5.94
C ALA A 80 2.53 9.40 -6.79
N ASP A 81 3.56 10.18 -7.10
CA ASP A 81 4.80 9.65 -7.65
C ASP A 81 5.60 8.96 -6.53
N THR A 82 6.03 7.72 -6.76
CA THR A 82 6.84 6.96 -5.81
C THR A 82 8.10 7.69 -5.37
N PHE A 83 8.69 8.56 -6.20
CA PHE A 83 9.86 9.36 -5.83
C PHE A 83 9.56 10.49 -4.83
N GLU A 84 8.29 10.82 -4.59
CA GLU A 84 7.84 11.78 -3.59
C GLU A 84 7.60 11.13 -2.20
N LEU A 85 7.58 9.81 -2.14
CA LEU A 85 7.27 9.02 -0.95
C LEU A 85 8.46 8.87 0.01
N LYS A 86 8.87 9.97 0.62
CA LYS A 86 10.01 10.02 1.53
C LYS A 86 9.61 9.71 2.97
N ASP A 87 10.55 9.17 3.74
CA ASP A 87 10.43 8.98 5.19
C ASP A 87 9.22 8.13 5.66
N LEU A 88 8.68 7.25 4.81
CA LEU A 88 7.50 6.45 5.13
C LEU A 88 7.75 5.48 6.30
N ALA A 89 8.90 4.81 6.32
CA ALA A 89 9.23 3.78 7.31
C ALA A 89 9.99 4.37 8.51
N LYS A 90 9.31 4.58 9.65
CA LYS A 90 9.92 4.79 10.99
C LYS A 90 9.07 4.08 12.05
N GLN A 91 9.59 3.96 13.27
CA GLN A 91 8.91 3.29 14.40
C GLN A 91 7.43 3.73 14.52
N PRO A 92 6.50 2.83 14.89
CA PRO A 92 5.09 3.17 15.01
C PRO A 92 4.90 4.37 15.94
N LEU A 93 4.29 5.45 15.43
CA LEU A 93 3.84 6.56 16.26
C LEU A 93 2.85 6.05 17.31
N ALA A 94 2.88 6.66 18.51
CA ALA A 94 1.95 6.34 19.60
C ALA A 94 0.46 6.53 19.22
N SER A 95 0.19 7.31 18.17
CA SER A 95 -1.12 7.42 17.53
C SER A 95 -0.96 7.54 16.01
N ALA A 96 -1.37 6.50 15.27
CA ALA A 96 -1.44 6.57 13.81
C ALA A 96 -2.57 7.51 13.35
N PRO A 97 -2.41 8.22 12.23
CA PRO A 97 -3.46 9.07 11.68
C PRO A 97 -4.65 8.22 11.18
N GLU A 98 -5.84 8.81 11.20
CA GLU A 98 -7.03 8.21 10.60
C GLU A 98 -6.93 8.32 9.07
N LEU A 99 -6.70 7.18 8.38
CA LEU A 99 -6.44 7.17 6.93
C LEU A 99 -7.55 7.78 6.07
N SER A 100 -8.80 7.78 6.55
CA SER A 100 -9.94 8.42 5.86
C SER A 100 -9.73 9.93 5.66
N LYS A 101 -8.93 10.58 6.51
CA LYS A 101 -8.69 12.03 6.52
C LYS A 101 -7.37 12.44 5.86
N VAL A 102 -6.45 11.50 5.69
CA VAL A 102 -5.11 11.74 5.12
C VAL A 102 -5.23 12.15 3.65
N GLN A 103 -4.65 13.30 3.28
CA GLN A 103 -4.70 13.81 1.90
C GLN A 103 -3.40 13.59 1.13
N SER A 104 -2.28 13.37 1.82
CA SER A 104 -0.97 13.15 1.22
C SER A 104 -0.14 12.13 1.99
N PHE A 105 0.79 11.47 1.29
CA PHE A 105 1.76 10.57 1.93
C PHE A 105 2.75 11.29 2.86
N ALA A 106 2.95 12.59 2.70
CA ALA A 106 3.78 13.38 3.62
C ALA A 106 3.22 13.36 5.06
N GLU A 107 1.90 13.29 5.22
CA GLU A 107 1.23 13.15 6.53
C GLU A 107 1.43 11.77 7.17
N LEU A 108 1.89 10.78 6.39
CA LEU A 108 2.19 9.43 6.84
C LEU A 108 3.67 9.23 7.19
N SER A 109 4.48 10.28 7.11
CA SER A 109 5.91 10.23 7.43
C SER A 109 6.12 9.59 8.81
N GLY A 110 6.83 8.46 8.83
CA GLY A 110 7.13 7.68 10.01
C GLY A 110 5.97 6.90 10.63
N SER A 111 4.81 6.82 9.97
CA SER A 111 3.63 6.09 10.46
C SER A 111 3.39 4.76 9.74
N VAL A 112 4.09 4.49 8.62
CA VAL A 112 3.91 3.27 7.84
C VAL A 112 4.67 2.11 8.47
N SER A 113 3.95 1.04 8.81
CA SER A 113 4.51 -0.14 9.49
C SER A 113 4.92 -1.26 8.54
N ALA A 114 4.27 -1.35 7.38
CA ALA A 114 4.62 -2.29 6.32
C ALA A 114 4.47 -1.63 4.95
N ILE A 115 5.51 -1.75 4.13
CA ILE A 115 5.51 -1.28 2.74
C ILE A 115 5.51 -2.51 1.85
N HIS A 116 4.53 -2.60 0.95
CA HIS A 116 4.50 -3.55 -0.15
C HIS A 116 4.75 -2.78 -1.44
N ALA A 117 5.79 -3.14 -2.16
CA ALA A 117 6.20 -2.45 -3.39
C ALA A 117 6.66 -3.51 -4.38
N SER A 118 5.71 -4.20 -5.01
CA SER A 118 5.97 -5.33 -5.91
C SER A 118 5.81 -4.94 -7.37
N SER A 119 6.56 -5.62 -8.26
CA SER A 119 6.29 -5.62 -9.70
C SER A 119 6.18 -4.24 -10.37
N PHE A 120 6.87 -3.21 -9.86
CA PHE A 120 6.93 -1.88 -10.50
C PHE A 120 8.36 -1.35 -10.68
N PHE A 121 9.37 -1.92 -10.01
CA PHE A 121 10.78 -1.51 -10.16
C PHE A 121 11.31 -1.64 -11.59
N HIS A 122 10.77 -2.57 -12.38
CA HIS A 122 11.15 -2.76 -13.79
C HIS A 122 10.77 -1.58 -14.69
N LEU A 123 9.94 -0.65 -14.21
CA LEU A 123 9.59 0.59 -14.89
C LEU A 123 10.72 1.64 -14.83
N PHE A 124 11.72 1.43 -13.99
CA PHE A 124 12.81 2.36 -13.74
C PHE A 124 14.14 1.81 -14.24
N ASN A 125 14.99 2.70 -14.77
CA ASN A 125 16.39 2.37 -15.02
C ASN A 125 17.19 2.25 -13.70
N GLU A 126 18.41 1.73 -13.77
CA GLU A 126 19.27 1.51 -12.60
C GLU A 126 19.44 2.77 -11.74
N GLN A 127 19.70 3.93 -12.34
CA GLN A 127 19.88 5.19 -11.60
C GLN A 127 18.60 5.66 -10.90
N GLN A 128 17.44 5.39 -11.48
CA GLN A 128 16.14 5.66 -10.88
C GLN A 128 15.85 4.67 -9.75
N GLN A 129 16.11 3.37 -9.94
CA GLN A 129 15.98 2.37 -8.88
C GLN A 129 16.84 2.75 -7.66
N LEU A 130 18.12 3.09 -7.85
CA LEU A 130 19.03 3.51 -6.78
C LEU A 130 18.57 4.76 -6.01
N ARG A 131 17.76 5.63 -6.63
CA ARG A 131 17.20 6.83 -6.00
C ARG A 131 15.79 6.62 -5.47
N CYS A 132 15.19 5.46 -5.67
CA CYS A 132 13.86 5.15 -5.18
C CYS A 132 13.87 5.15 -3.65
N PRO A 133 13.02 5.95 -2.98
CA PRO A 133 13.03 6.07 -1.52
C PRO A 133 12.59 4.79 -0.80
N LEU A 134 12.04 3.82 -1.54
CA LEU A 134 11.56 2.53 -1.01
C LEU A 134 12.62 1.43 -1.02
N LEU A 135 13.71 1.60 -1.78
CA LEU A 135 14.79 0.64 -1.66
C LEU A 135 15.53 0.93 -0.35
N PRO A 136 15.58 -0.04 0.58
CA PRO A 136 16.39 0.12 1.77
C PRO A 136 17.84 0.31 1.34
N GLY A 137 18.34 1.54 1.50
CA GLY A 137 19.75 1.85 1.34
C GLY A 137 20.47 1.52 2.63
N ARG A 138 21.60 0.81 2.48
CA ARG A 138 22.76 0.66 3.39
C ARG A 138 22.65 1.28 4.78
#